data_AF-A0A353LZI1-F1
#
_entry.id   AF-A0A353LZI1-F1
#
_cell.length_a   1.000
_cell.length_b   1.000
_cell.length_c   1.000
_cell.angle_alpha   90.00
_cell.angle_beta   90.00
_cell.angle_gamma   90.00
#
_symmetry.space_group_name_H-M   'P 1'
#
loop_
_entity.id
_entity.type
_entity.pdbx_description
1 polymer ?
#
loop_
_entity_poly.entity_id
_entity_poly.type
_entity_poly.pdbx_seq_one_letter_code
_entity_poly.pdbx_strand_id
1 'polypeptide(L)' 'MIEECQACGSRDLLETETSSKGGYGPALLPGTGSFGAAKFRIVVCAQCGFVHWFVKRGDLDKVRKSKRFWQVRNR' A
#
# COMPACT_ATOMS: atom_id res chain seq x y z
N MET A 1 3.43 12.10 -6.48
CA MET A 1 4.21 10.90 -6.85
C MET A 1 5.43 10.90 -5.95
N ILE A 2 5.99 9.76 -5.56
CA ILE A 2 7.27 9.79 -4.82
C ILE A 2 8.38 9.99 -5.86
N GLU A 3 9.28 10.93 -5.59
CA GLU A 3 10.39 11.30 -6.48
C GLU A 3 11.75 10.93 -5.88
N GLU A 4 11.81 10.73 -4.57
CA GLU A 4 13.01 10.33 -3.83
C GLU A 4 12.66 9.42 -2.64
N CYS A 5 13.62 8.57 -2.26
CA CYS A 5 13.51 7.70 -1.11
C CYS A 5 13.53 8.51 0.19
N GLN A 6 12.47 8.40 1.00
CA GLN A 6 12.37 9.13 2.27
C GLN A 6 13.40 8.70 3.33
N ALA A 7 14.07 7.57 3.13
CA ALA A 7 15.08 7.06 4.06
C ALA A 7 16.51 7.47 3.71
N CYS A 8 16.85 7.63 2.42
CA CYS A 8 18.23 7.90 2.00
C CYS A 8 18.40 8.97 0.91
N GLY A 9 17.31 9.57 0.41
CA GLY A 9 17.33 10.58 -0.65
C GLY A 9 17.62 10.06 -2.06
N SER A 10 17.85 8.76 -2.23
CA SER A 10 18.09 8.17 -3.56
C SER A 10 16.88 8.29 -4.48
N ARG A 11 17.12 8.45 -5.78
CA ARG A 11 16.10 8.45 -6.84
C ARG A 11 15.96 7.12 -7.57
N ASP A 12 16.78 6.14 -7.21
CA ASP A 12 16.71 4.79 -7.79
C ASP A 12 15.56 4.02 -7.13
N LEU A 13 14.39 4.09 -7.77
CA LEU A 13 13.11 3.63 -7.25
C LEU A 13 12.47 2.67 -8.25
N LEU A 14 12.09 1.49 -7.77
CA LEU A 14 11.41 0.44 -8.53
C LEU A 14 9.94 0.34 -8.08
N GLU A 15 9.02 0.09 -9.01
CA GLU A 15 7.59 -0.01 -8.72
C GLU A 15 6.99 -1.35 -9.15
N THR A 16 6.04 -1.86 -8.36
CA THR A 16 5.20 -3.00 -8.74
C THR A 16 3.81 -2.90 -8.10
N GLU A 17 2.88 -3.75 -8.54
CA GLU A 17 1.58 -3.93 -7.90
C GLU A 17 1.45 -5.35 -7.33
N THR A 18 0.83 -5.47 -6.16
CA THR A 18 0.51 -6.77 -5.57
C THR A 18 -0.85 -6.79 -4.88
N SER A 19 -1.41 -7.98 -4.70
CA SER A 19 -2.65 -8.17 -3.95
C SER A 19 -2.46 -7.84 -2.48
N SER A 20 -3.42 -7.18 -1.84
CA SER A 20 -3.40 -6.96 -0.39
C SER A 20 -3.72 -8.21 0.44
N LYS A 21 -3.96 -9.35 -0.23
CA LYS A 21 -4.24 -10.66 0.37
C LYS A 21 -3.42 -11.73 -0.37
N GLY A 22 -2.61 -12.47 0.37
CA GLY A 22 -1.93 -13.68 -0.10
C GLY A 22 -2.77 -14.95 0.15
N GLY A 23 -2.39 -16.08 -0.46
CA GLY A 23 -3.07 -17.36 -0.25
C GLY A 23 -2.98 -17.87 1.19
N TYR A 24 -1.81 -17.72 1.82
CA TYR A 24 -1.53 -18.14 3.21
C TYR A 24 -1.22 -16.95 4.15
N GLY A 25 -1.24 -15.72 3.64
CA GLY A 25 -0.86 -14.51 4.39
C GLY A 25 -2.07 -13.76 4.98
N PRO A 26 -1.84 -12.86 5.95
CA PRO A 26 -2.89 -12.02 6.50
C PRO A 26 -3.49 -11.06 5.45
N ALA A 27 -4.72 -10.62 5.68
CA ALA A 27 -5.33 -9.58 4.87
C ALA A 27 -4.79 -8.20 5.31
N LEU A 28 -3.91 -7.62 4.50
CA LEU A 28 -3.25 -6.34 4.79
C LEU A 28 -4.16 -5.13 4.54
N LEU A 29 -5.21 -5.28 3.72
CA LEU A 29 -6.29 -4.30 3.58
C LEU A 29 -7.65 -4.93 3.93
N PRO A 30 -7.97 -5.14 5.22
CA PRO A 30 -9.18 -5.84 5.63
C PRO A 30 -10.46 -5.06 5.25
N GLY A 31 -11.52 -5.82 4.95
CA GLY A 31 -12.83 -5.25 4.60
C GLY A 31 -12.91 -4.59 3.22
N THR A 32 -11.90 -4.77 2.37
CA THR A 32 -11.89 -4.23 1.00
C THR A 32 -12.47 -5.16 -0.07
N GLY A 33 -13.00 -6.33 0.29
CA GLY A 33 -13.41 -7.33 -0.72
C GLY A 33 -14.58 -8.23 -0.34
N SER A 34 -15.71 -8.02 -1.03
CA SER A 34 -16.63 -9.11 -1.44
C SER A 34 -16.43 -9.49 -2.92
N PHE A 35 -15.88 -8.60 -3.76
CA PHE A 35 -15.63 -8.81 -5.21
C PHE A 35 -14.17 -8.49 -5.60
N GLY A 36 -13.23 -9.17 -4.96
CA GLY A 36 -11.78 -8.99 -5.19
C GLY A 36 -11.13 -8.02 -4.19
N ALA A 37 -10.02 -8.44 -3.60
CA ALA A 37 -9.26 -7.64 -2.65
C ALA A 37 -8.67 -6.38 -3.32
N ALA A 38 -8.53 -5.29 -2.56
CA ALA A 38 -7.78 -4.13 -3.02
C ALA A 38 -6.30 -4.51 -3.29
N LYS A 39 -5.63 -3.74 -4.15
CA LYS A 39 -4.21 -3.93 -4.45
C LYS A 39 -3.35 -2.86 -3.78
N PHE A 40 -2.09 -3.20 -3.54
CA PHE A 40 -1.06 -2.23 -3.26
C PHE A 40 -0.29 -1.88 -4.53
N ARG A 41 0.08 -0.61 -4.62
CA ARG A 41 1.21 -0.11 -5.40
C ARG A 41 2.38 -0.01 -4.44
N ILE A 42 3.46 -0.74 -4.72
CA ILE A 42 4.67 -0.78 -3.91
C ILE A 42 5.77 -0.04 -4.66
N VAL A 43 6.49 0.84 -3.97
CA VAL A 43 7.72 1.46 -4.48
C VAL A 43 8.87 1.07 -3.56
N VAL A 44 9.95 0.51 -4.11
CA VAL A 44 11.13 0.06 -3.38
C VAL A 44 12.34 0.87 -3.83
N CYS A 45 13.11 1.42 -2.89
CA CYS A 45 14.40 2.02 -3.20
C CYS A 45 15.42 0.92 -3.49
N ALA A 46 15.97 0.89 -4.70
CA ALA A 46 16.97 -0.10 -5.10
C ALA A 46 18.32 0.10 -4.38
N GLN A 47 18.57 1.28 -3.81
CA GLN A 47 19.81 1.57 -3.09
C GLN A 47 19.78 1.14 -1.61
N CYS A 48 18.71 1.45 -0.87
CA CYS A 48 18.65 1.15 0.58
C CYS A 48 17.55 0.15 0.99
N GLY A 49 16.74 -0.31 0.04
CA GLY A 49 15.67 -1.27 0.29
C GLY A 49 14.43 -0.71 0.98
N PHE A 50 14.35 0.62 1.24
CA PHE A 50 13.17 1.22 1.86
C PHE A 50 11.92 1.01 0.97
N VAL A 51 10.82 0.59 1.59
CA VAL A 51 9.59 0.23 0.89
C VAL A 51 8.47 1.19 1.25
N HIS A 52 7.90 1.82 0.22
CA HIS A 52 6.66 2.57 0.33
C HIS A 52 5.48 1.71 -0.09
N TRP A 53 4.47 1.62 0.77
CA TRP A 53 3.22 0.91 0.52
C TRP A 53 2.09 1.90 0.29
N PHE A 54 1.47 1.82 -0.88
CA PHE A 54 0.32 2.65 -1.22
C PHE A 54 -0.85 1.77 -1.64
N VAL A 55 -2.06 2.09 -1.18
CA VAL A 55 -3.26 1.50 -1.79
C VAL A 55 -3.33 1.96 -3.25
N LYS A 56 -3.59 1.03 -4.17
CA LYS A 56 -3.76 1.36 -5.59
C LYS A 56 -4.85 2.44 -5.73
N ARG A 57 -4.60 3.47 -6.53
CA ARG A 57 -5.45 4.67 -6.60
C ARG A 57 -6.94 4.35 -6.85
N GLY A 58 -7.22 3.40 -7.74
CA GLY A 58 -8.58 2.96 -8.05
C GLY A 58 -9.29 2.17 -6.93
N ASP A 59 -8.55 1.68 -5.95
CA ASP A 59 -9.09 0.91 -4.81
C ASP A 59 -9.23 1.75 -3.53
N LEU A 60 -8.86 3.04 -3.55
CA LEU A 60 -8.93 3.91 -2.37
C LEU A 60 -10.34 3.97 -1.77
N ASP A 61 -11.39 3.94 -2.60
CA ASP A 61 -12.78 3.95 -2.15
C ASP A 61 -13.14 2.70 -1.34
N LYS A 62 -12.53 1.55 -1.64
CA LYS A 62 -12.76 0.30 -0.88
C LYS A 62 -12.23 0.44 0.54
N VAL A 63 -11.08 1.09 0.71
CA VAL A 63 -10.49 1.36 2.03
C VAL A 63 -11.34 2.38 2.78
N ARG A 64 -11.74 3.48 2.13
CA ARG A 64 -12.57 4.53 2.74
C ARG A 64 -13.93 4.01 3.21
N LYS A 65 -14.55 3.09 2.46
CA LYS A 65 -15.85 2.49 2.79
C LYS A 65 -15.75 1.31 3.76
N SER A 66 -14.55 0.76 3.97
CA SER A 66 -14.36 -0.39 4.85
C SER A 66 -14.57 0.00 6.31
N LYS A 67 -15.48 -0.72 6.98
CA LYS A 67 -15.74 -0.57 8.43
C LYS A 67 -14.61 -1.12 9.31
N ARG A 68 -13.54 -1.67 8.71
CA ARG A 68 -12.40 -2.24 9.43
C ARG A 68 -11.28 -1.23 9.69
N PHE A 69 -11.37 -0.04 9.09
CA PHE A 69 -10.44 1.06 9.34
C PHE A 69 -11.12 2.17 10.15
N TRP A 70 -10.34 2.84 10.99
CA TRP A 70 -10.76 4.02 11.73
C TRP A 70 -9.75 5.15 11.48
N GLN A 71 -10.20 6.39 11.67
CA GLN A 71 -9.33 7.55 11.59
C GLN A 71 -8.32 7.49 12.75
N VAL A 72 -7.03 7.67 12.43
CA VAL A 72 -6.00 7.83 13.45
C VAL A 72 -6.27 9.15 14.16
N ARG A 73 -6.51 9.10 15.47
CA ARG A 73 -6.58 10.31 16.29
C ARG A 73 -5.16 10.71 16.64
N ASN A 74 -4.68 11.80 16.08
CA ASN A 74 -3.46 12.43 16.58
C ASN A 74 -3.82 13.05 17.94
N ARG A 75 -3.22 12.53 19.01
CA ARG A 75 -3.20 13.21 20.31
C ARG A 75 -2.08 14.24 20.31
#